data_AF-A0A1X6WQ30-F1
#
_entry.id   AF-A0A1X6WQ30-F1
#
_cell.length_a   1.000
_cell.length_b   1.000
_cell.length_c   1.000
_cell.angle_alpha   90.00
_cell.angle_beta   90.00
_cell.angle_gamma   90.00
#
_symmetry.space_group_name_H-M   'P 1'
#
loop_
_entity.id
_entity.type
_entity.pdbx_description
1 polymer ?
#
loop_
_entity_poly.entity_id
_entity_poly.type
_entity_poly.pdbx_seq_one_letter_code
_entity_poly.pdbx_strand_id
1 'polypeptide(L)'
;MESKLFVETNPKLAERKLELQKLQLNFIRNGNNKKRIEEQEQVLELLCAHPELLHSEKANYDTNENSLYKYLNILTAYASNDEKYNSLKKYYGS
;
A
#
# COMPACT_ATOMS: atom_id res chain seq x y z
N MET A 1 -33.97 -3.74 9.14
CA MET A 1 -33.16 -2.67 9.78
C MET A 1 -31.77 -2.84 9.18
N GLU A 2 -31.50 -2.13 8.09
CA GLU A 2 -30.21 -2.23 7.39
C GLU A 2 -29.18 -1.44 8.18
N SER A 3 -28.35 -2.14 8.94
CA SER A 3 -27.16 -1.57 9.55
C SER A 3 -26.25 -1.13 8.41
N LYS A 4 -26.28 0.16 8.07
CA LYS A 4 -25.22 0.79 7.29
C LYS A 4 -23.92 0.58 8.09
N LEU A 5 -23.15 -0.44 7.72
CA LEU A 5 -21.77 -0.61 8.17
C LEU A 5 -21.05 0.67 7.73
N PHE A 6 -20.89 1.60 8.66
CA PHE A 6 -19.91 2.65 8.50
C PHE A 6 -18.57 1.95 8.35
N VAL A 7 -18.02 1.96 7.13
CA VAL A 7 -16.61 1.65 6.94
C VAL A 7 -15.88 2.69 7.75
N GLU A 8 -15.32 2.30 8.89
CA GLU A 8 -14.40 3.15 9.64
C GLU A 8 -13.24 3.50 8.70
N THR A 9 -13.32 4.68 8.11
CA THR A 9 -12.27 5.19 7.24
C THR A 9 -11.11 5.62 8.13
N ASN A 10 -9.89 5.18 7.81
CA ASN A 10 -8.67 5.68 8.42
C ASN A 10 -7.90 6.54 7.38
N PRO A 11 -8.13 7.87 7.32
CA PRO A 11 -7.54 8.72 6.29
C PRO A 11 -6.01 8.81 6.40
N LYS A 12 -5.49 8.84 7.64
CA LYS A 12 -4.05 8.87 7.91
C LYS A 12 -3.37 7.61 7.36
N LEU A 13 -3.98 6.43 7.57
CA LEU A 13 -3.45 5.18 7.02
C LEU A 13 -3.48 5.18 5.49
N ALA A 14 -4.58 5.62 4.89
CA ALA A 14 -4.73 5.67 3.44
C ALA A 14 -3.69 6.58 2.78
N GLU A 15 -3.50 7.79 3.31
CA GLU A 15 -2.48 8.72 2.85
C GLU A 15 -1.08 8.08 2.91
N ARG A 16 -0.75 7.45 4.04
CA ARG A 16 0.54 6.80 4.23
C ARG A 16 0.78 5.63 3.29
N LYS A 17 -0.21 4.77 3.09
CA LYS A 17 -0.09 3.65 2.14
C LYS A 17 0.16 4.17 0.72
N LEU A 18 -0.60 5.18 0.30
CA LEU A 18 -0.45 5.78 -1.01
C LEU A 18 0.91 6.48 -1.18
N GLU A 19 1.37 7.22 -0.17
CA GLU A 19 2.67 7.88 -0.17
C GLU A 19 3.81 6.85 -0.26
N LEU A 20 3.79 5.81 0.58
CA LEU A 20 4.78 4.74 0.52
C LEU A 20 4.80 4.02 -0.83
N GLN A 21 3.63 3.74 -1.42
CA GLN A 21 3.57 3.09 -2.74
C GLN A 21 4.19 3.98 -3.83
N LYS A 22 3.89 5.28 -3.83
CA LYS A 22 4.47 6.23 -4.79
C LYS A 22 5.98 6.36 -4.62
N LEU A 23 6.46 6.49 -3.39
CA LEU A 23 7.89 6.56 -3.08
C LEU A 23 8.61 5.29 -3.51
N GLN A 24 8.06 4.12 -3.20
CA GLN A 24 8.62 2.84 -3.61
C GLN A 24 8.70 2.73 -5.14
N LEU A 25 7.62 3.08 -5.86
CA LEU A 25 7.59 3.05 -7.32
C LEU A 25 8.64 3.98 -7.93
N ASN A 26 8.77 5.21 -7.42
CA ASN A 26 9.80 6.14 -7.86
C ASN A 26 11.21 5.62 -7.59
N PHE A 27 11.46 5.07 -6.40
CA PHE A 27 12.75 4.49 -6.03
C PHE A 27 13.15 3.35 -6.98
N ILE A 28 12.23 2.44 -7.30
CA ILE A 28 12.57 1.31 -8.18
C ILE A 28 12.66 1.68 -9.67
N ARG A 29 11.99 2.76 -10.11
CA ARG A 29 12.09 3.28 -11.48
C ARG A 29 13.50 3.79 -11.79
N ASN A 30 14.25 4.20 -10.76
CA ASN A 30 15.66 4.53 -10.88
C ASN A 30 16.56 3.28 -11.07
N GLY A 31 16.02 2.07 -10.91
CA GLY A 31 16.71 0.81 -11.13
C GLY A 31 16.37 0.13 -12.45
N ASN A 32 17.17 -0.85 -12.86
CA ASN A 32 17.02 -1.58 -14.13
C ASN A 32 16.13 -2.85 -14.04
N ASN A 33 15.06 -2.85 -13.23
CA ASN A 33 14.19 -4.01 -13.09
C ASN A 33 12.76 -3.74 -13.59
N LYS A 34 12.56 -3.93 -14.90
CA LYS A 34 11.27 -3.69 -15.58
C LYS A 34 10.12 -4.49 -14.97
N LYS A 35 10.30 -5.79 -14.70
CA LYS A 35 9.25 -6.63 -14.11
C LYS A 35 8.81 -6.10 -12.75
N ARG A 36 9.76 -5.69 -11.90
CA ARG A 36 9.45 -5.13 -10.59
C ARG A 36 8.71 -3.80 -10.71
N ILE A 37 9.04 -2.97 -11.70
CA ILE A 37 8.33 -1.71 -11.98
C ILE A 37 6.88 -2.01 -12.34
N GLU A 38 6.65 -2.91 -13.31
CA GLU A 38 5.31 -3.33 -13.72
C GLU A 38 4.48 -3.87 -12.55
N GLU A 39 5.05 -4.72 -11.70
CA GLU A 39 4.36 -5.23 -10.50
C GLU A 39 3.96 -4.09 -9.53
N GLN A 40 4.78 -3.04 -9.36
CA GLN A 40 4.42 -1.91 -8.50
C GLN A 40 3.42 -0.94 -9.13
N GLU A 41 3.42 -0.81 -10.45
CA GLU A 41 2.40 -0.05 -11.17
C GLU A 41 1.04 -0.72 -11.01
N GLN A 42 0.98 -2.06 -11.13
CA GLN A 42 -0.24 -2.83 -10.88
C GLN A 42 -0.74 -2.71 -9.44
N VAL A 43 0.15 -2.61 -8.44
CA VAL A 43 -0.26 -2.35 -7.05
C VAL A 43 -0.88 -0.95 -6.93
N LEU A 44 -0.31 0.06 -7.59
CA LEU A 44 -0.87 1.41 -7.56
C LEU A 44 -2.25 1.45 -8.25
N GLU A 45 -2.41 0.78 -9.39
CA GLU A 45 -3.69 0.61 -10.07
C GLU A 45 -4.73 -0.08 -9.19
N LEU A 46 -4.34 -1.17 -8.52
CA LEU A 46 -5.20 -1.89 -7.57
C LEU A 46 -5.70 -0.97 -6.45
N LEU A 47 -4.84 -0.14 -5.87
CA LEU A 47 -5.20 0.82 -4.82
C LEU A 47 -6.12 1.95 -5.32
N CYS A 48 -5.95 2.38 -6.58
CA CYS A 48 -6.82 3.37 -7.21
C CYS A 48 -8.20 2.77 -7.54
N ALA A 49 -8.26 1.52 -7.99
CA ALA A 49 -9.49 0.81 -8.30
C ALA A 49 -10.28 0.41 -7.04
N HIS A 50 -9.57 0.15 -5.95
CA HIS A 50 -10.12 -0.30 -4.66
C HIS A 50 -9.66 0.59 -3.50
N PRO A 51 -10.16 1.84 -3.39
CA PRO A 51 -9.76 2.77 -2.34
C PRO A 51 -9.98 2.24 -0.92
N GLU A 52 -10.92 1.32 -0.71
CA GLU A 52 -11.16 0.65 0.57
C GLU A 52 -9.92 -0.06 1.11
N LEU A 53 -9.03 -0.55 0.23
CA LEU A 53 -7.77 -1.20 0.62
C LEU A 53 -6.77 -0.21 1.23
N LEU A 54 -6.84 1.07 0.84
CA LEU A 54 -6.03 2.13 1.44
C LEU A 54 -6.43 2.38 2.89
N HIS A 55 -7.73 2.37 3.17
CA HIS A 55 -8.28 2.63 4.51
C HIS A 55 -8.24 1.42 5.43
N SER A 56 -8.21 0.21 4.86
CA SER A 56 -8.30 -1.04 5.63
C SER A 56 -7.07 -1.30 6.49
N GLU A 57 -7.28 -1.62 7.77
CA GLU A 57 -6.24 -2.11 8.68
C GLU A 57 -5.99 -3.61 8.56
N LYS A 58 -6.77 -4.31 7.72
CA LYS A 58 -6.62 -5.75 7.50
C LYS A 58 -5.18 -6.07 7.12
N ALA A 59 -4.55 -6.91 7.92
CA ALA A 59 -3.29 -7.56 7.59
C ALA A 59 -3.56 -8.99 7.09
N ASN A 60 -2.59 -9.57 6.38
CA ASN A 60 -2.63 -10.96 5.91
C ASN A 60 -3.70 -11.25 4.85
N TYR A 61 -3.81 -10.38 3.84
CA TYR A 61 -4.52 -10.72 2.61
C TYR A 61 -3.90 -11.97 1.96
N ASP A 62 -4.73 -12.87 1.43
CA ASP A 62 -4.29 -14.15 0.87
C ASP A 62 -3.59 -13.95 -0.48
N THR A 63 -2.29 -14.25 -0.53
CA THR A 63 -1.49 -14.09 -1.74
C THR A 63 -1.79 -15.15 -2.81
N ASN A 64 -2.52 -16.20 -2.47
CA ASN A 64 -3.01 -17.18 -3.45
C ASN A 64 -4.21 -16.63 -4.24
N GLU A 65 -5.04 -15.78 -3.62
CA GLU A 65 -6.16 -15.10 -4.30
C GLU A 65 -5.63 -14.02 -5.25
N ASN A 66 -4.66 -13.22 -4.79
CA ASN A 66 -4.00 -12.22 -5.60
C ASN A 66 -2.55 -12.04 -5.17
N SER A 67 -1.62 -12.32 -6.08
CA SER A 67 -0.18 -12.25 -5.79
C SER A 67 0.31 -10.85 -5.39
N LEU A 68 -0.41 -9.79 -5.78
CA LEU A 68 -0.11 -8.40 -5.43
C LEU A 68 -0.39 -8.09 -3.95
N TYR A 69 -1.20 -8.91 -3.27
CA TYR A 69 -1.54 -8.74 -1.87
C TYR A 69 -0.33 -8.84 -0.93
N LYS A 70 0.77 -9.46 -1.38
CA LYS A 70 2.05 -9.41 -0.66
C LYS A 70 2.52 -7.97 -0.43
N TYR A 71 2.30 -7.08 -1.39
CA TYR A 71 2.65 -5.66 -1.27
C TYR A 71 1.67 -4.90 -0.37
N LEU A 72 0.37 -5.22 -0.43
CA LEU A 72 -0.62 -4.63 0.49
C LEU A 72 -0.34 -4.99 1.95
N ASN A 73 0.07 -6.24 2.21
CA ASN A 73 0.46 -6.69 3.54
C ASN A 73 1.66 -5.90 4.08
N ILE A 74 2.69 -5.69 3.24
CA ILE A 74 3.85 -4.87 3.56
C ILE A 74 3.41 -3.40 3.81
N LEU A 75 2.70 -2.79 2.87
CA LEU A 75 2.23 -1.40 2.99
C LEU A 75 1.45 -1.19 4.28
N THR A 76 0.55 -2.11 4.63
CA THR A 76 -0.24 -2.03 5.85
C THR A 76 0.64 -2.13 7.10
N ALA A 77 1.60 -3.06 7.13
CA ALA A 77 2.51 -3.23 8.27
C ALA A 77 3.43 -2.03 8.50
N TYR A 78 3.82 -1.30 7.45
CA TYR A 78 4.68 -0.11 7.56
C TYR A 78 3.86 1.16 7.80
N ALA A 79 2.72 1.34 7.13
CA ALA A 79 1.91 2.56 7.25
C ALA A 79 1.18 2.69 8.60
N SER A 80 0.85 1.57 9.25
CA SER A 80 0.18 1.54 10.55
C SER A 80 1.11 1.85 11.74
N ASN A 81 2.44 1.86 11.52
CA ASN A 81 3.43 2.11 12.55
C ASN A 81 4.26 3.36 12.22
N ASP A 82 4.21 4.37 13.09
CA ASP A 82 4.83 5.68 12.84
C ASP A 82 6.35 5.61 12.61
N GLU A 83 7.07 4.80 13.38
CA GLU A 83 8.52 4.65 13.25
C GLU A 83 8.90 3.96 11.93
N LYS A 84 8.23 2.85 11.61
CA LYS A 84 8.43 2.10 10.37
C LYS A 84 8.08 2.94 9.14
N TYR A 85 6.98 3.67 9.21
CA TYR A 85 6.55 4.60 8.17
C TYR A 85 7.63 5.63 7.87
N ASN A 86 8.10 6.34 8.90
CA ASN A 86 9.12 7.39 8.75
C ASN A 86 10.46 6.83 8.27
N SER A 87 10.86 5.65 8.76
CA SER A 87 12.08 4.96 8.32
C SER A 87 12.03 4.62 6.83
N LEU A 88 10.92 4.01 6.37
CA LEU A 88 10.76 3.60 4.98
C LEU A 88 10.60 4.80 4.03
N LYS A 89 9.86 5.83 4.47
CA LYS A 89 9.75 7.11 3.76
C LYS A 89 11.11 7.76 3.55
N LYS A 90 11.97 7.79 4.58
CA LYS A 90 13.35 8.29 4.46
C LYS A 90 14.17 7.44 3.50
N TYR A 91 14.07 6.11 3.58
CA TYR A 91 14.81 5.20 2.70
C TYR A 91 14.47 5.41 1.22
N TYR A 92 13.18 5.48 0.87
CA TYR A 92 12.76 5.68 -0.53
C TYR A 92 12.85 7.13 -1.01
N GLY A 93 12.80 8.10 -0.10
CA GLY A 93 12.93 9.52 -0.41
C GLY A 93 14.36 10.05 -0.45
N SER A 94 15.37 9.23 -0.14
CA SER A 94 16.79 9.56 -0.26
C SER A 94 17.29 9.30 -1.69
#